data_AF-A0A534UE92-F1
#
_entry.id   AF-A0A534UE92-F1
#
_cell.length_a   1.000
_cell.length_b   1.000
_cell.length_c   1.000
_cell.angle_alpha   90.00
_cell.angle_beta   90.00
_cell.angle_gamma   90.00
#
_symmetry.space_group_name_H-M   'P 1'
#
loop_
_entity.id
_entity.type
_entity.pdbx_description
1 polymer ?
#
loop_
_entity_poly.entity_id
_entity_poly.type
_entity_poly.pdbx_seq_one_letter_code
_entity_poly.pdbx_strand_id
1 'polypeptide(L)'
;MEHLPVKDYGTLANALGLGRAPGVPGPGIASTVTFEVHWRHVLKAQHVRDATVGFEGLFKQTGAHIDWSMRNAAGFRFETNPSNQTTVAALLGRERNGVFFD
;
A
#
# COMPACT_ATOMS: atom_id res chain seq x y z
N MET A 1 4.12 3.86 9.08
CA MET A 1 3.86 2.41 9.25
C MET A 1 5.20 1.72 9.15
N GLU A 2 5.61 0.98 10.18
CA GLU A 2 7.02 0.59 10.33
C GLU A 2 7.20 -0.93 10.28
N HIS A 3 8.33 -1.35 9.70
CA HIS A 3 8.86 -2.70 9.77
C HIS A 3 7.87 -3.80 9.36
N LEU A 4 7.04 -3.54 8.34
CA LEU A 4 6.10 -4.52 7.84
C LEU A 4 6.84 -5.72 7.25
N PRO A 5 6.51 -6.96 7.66
CA PRO A 5 7.10 -8.14 7.10
C PRO A 5 6.63 -8.34 5.65
N VAL A 6 7.58 -8.44 4.73
CA VAL A 6 7.34 -8.74 3.31
C VAL A 6 8.36 -9.78 2.82
N LYS A 7 8.06 -10.40 1.68
CA LYS A 7 9.01 -11.26 0.98
C LYS A 7 9.58 -10.53 -0.22
N ASP A 8 10.90 -10.51 -0.32
CA ASP A 8 11.60 -10.10 -1.52
C ASP A 8 11.81 -11.33 -2.42
N TYR A 9 11.14 -11.33 -3.56
CA TYR A 9 11.20 -12.43 -4.53
C TYR A 9 12.32 -12.24 -5.56
N GLY A 10 13.05 -11.12 -5.53
CA GLY A 10 14.16 -10.77 -6.42
C GLY A 10 13.73 -10.43 -7.86
N THR A 11 12.79 -11.19 -8.43
CA THR A 11 12.30 -10.97 -9.81
C THR A 11 10.78 -11.01 -9.87
N LEU A 12 10.22 -10.25 -10.81
CA LEU A 12 8.79 -10.28 -11.09
C LEU A 12 8.32 -11.68 -11.50
N ALA A 13 9.12 -12.40 -12.30
CA ALA A 13 8.79 -13.77 -12.71
C ALA A 13 8.65 -14.72 -11.52
N ASN A 14 9.55 -14.63 -10.53
CA ASN A 14 9.46 -15.42 -9.30
C ASN A 14 8.27 -15.00 -8.42
N ALA A 15 8.03 -13.67 -8.30
CA ALA A 15 6.89 -13.13 -7.55
C ALA A 15 5.53 -13.57 -8.13
N LEU A 16 5.44 -13.70 -9.45
CA LEU A 16 4.25 -14.13 -10.17
C LEU A 16 4.18 -15.66 -10.41
N GLY A 17 5.21 -16.41 -10.01
CA GLY A 17 5.26 -17.87 -10.18
C GLY A 17 5.47 -18.36 -11.61
N LEU A 18 5.90 -17.50 -12.55
CA LEU A 18 5.96 -17.80 -13.99
C LEU A 18 6.97 -18.91 -14.37
N GLY A 19 7.91 -19.25 -13.48
CA GLY A 19 8.88 -20.33 -13.70
C GLY A 19 8.44 -21.71 -13.19
N ARG A 20 7.27 -21.82 -12.52
CA ARG A 20 6.81 -23.09 -11.94
C ARG A 20 5.30 -23.26 -11.99
N ALA A 21 4.57 -22.35 -11.35
CA ALA A 21 3.12 -22.40 -11.21
C ALA A 21 2.59 -20.94 -11.17
N PRO A 22 2.01 -20.44 -12.27
CA PRO A 22 1.48 -19.08 -12.32
C PRO A 22 0.53 -18.79 -11.15
N GLY A 23 0.75 -17.65 -10.48
CA GLY A 23 -0.03 -17.24 -9.30
C GLY A 23 0.48 -17.81 -7.96
N VAL A 24 1.47 -18.70 -7.98
CA VAL A 24 2.12 -19.20 -6.76
C VAL A 24 3.55 -18.66 -6.70
N PRO A 25 3.83 -17.67 -5.82
CA PRO A 25 5.17 -17.13 -5.67
C PRO A 25 6.17 -18.22 -5.28
N GLY A 26 7.38 -18.15 -5.82
CA GLY A 26 8.48 -19.02 -5.41
C GLY A 26 9.07 -18.64 -4.05
N PRO A 27 10.25 -19.18 -3.70
CA PRO A 27 10.97 -18.77 -2.49
C PRO A 27 11.24 -17.27 -2.48
N GLY A 28 11.16 -16.65 -1.30
CA GLY A 28 11.46 -15.23 -1.10
C GLY A 28 12.30 -15.02 0.16
N ILE A 29 13.05 -13.92 0.17
CA ILE A 29 13.92 -13.53 1.27
C ILE A 29 13.11 -12.71 2.27
N ALA A 30 13.20 -13.06 3.56
CA ALA A 30 12.56 -12.30 4.62
C ALA A 30 13.03 -10.85 4.60
N SER A 31 12.09 -9.92 4.58
CA SER A 31 12.36 -8.49 4.42
C SER A 31 11.42 -7.66 5.28
N THR A 32 11.82 -6.42 5.55
CA THR A 32 10.98 -5.42 6.23
C THR A 32 10.90 -4.16 5.41
N VAL A 33 9.70 -3.59 5.28
CA VAL A 33 9.48 -2.27 4.67
C VAL A 33 8.92 -1.29 5.70
N THR A 34 9.40 -0.05 5.66
CA THR A 34 8.88 1.06 6.46
C THR A 34 8.39 2.15 5.52
N PHE A 35 7.23 2.71 5.82
CA PHE A 35 6.62 3.83 5.10
C PHE A 35 6.44 5.01 6.04
N GLU A 36 6.92 6.17 5.60
CA GLU A 36 6.65 7.47 6.18
C GLU A 36 5.74 8.25 5.23
N VAL A 37 4.54 8.58 5.70
CA VAL A 37 3.53 9.28 4.88
C VAL A 37 3.20 10.61 5.52
N HIS A 38 3.55 11.69 4.83
CA HIS A 38 3.20 13.05 5.22
C HIS A 38 1.94 13.48 4.46
N TRP A 39 0.80 13.37 5.13
CA TRP A 39 -0.47 13.88 4.61
C TRP A 39 -0.45 15.40 4.57
N ARG A 40 -0.92 15.98 3.47
CA ARG A 40 -1.03 17.44 3.29
C ARG A 40 -2.50 17.88 3.37
N HIS A 41 -2.76 19.12 2.97
CA HIS A 41 -4.10 19.70 3.00
C HIS A 41 -5.12 18.86 2.22
N VAL A 42 -6.36 18.90 2.70
CA VAL A 42 -7.52 18.28 2.04
C VAL A 42 -7.88 19.11 0.82
N LEU A 43 -7.97 18.46 -0.34
CA LEU A 43 -8.34 19.03 -1.63
C LEU A 43 -9.85 18.92 -1.86
N LYS A 44 -10.44 17.79 -1.47
CA LYS A 44 -11.85 17.48 -1.67
C LYS A 44 -12.34 16.52 -0.59
N ALA A 45 -13.58 16.68 -0.16
CA ALA A 45 -14.27 15.70 0.67
C ALA A 45 -15.48 15.14 -0.10
N GLN A 46 -15.74 13.84 0.06
CA GLN A 46 -16.85 13.16 -0.58
C GLN A 46 -17.47 12.14 0.37
N HIS A 47 -18.78 12.17 0.49
CA HIS A 47 -19.56 11.13 1.13
C HIS A 47 -20.04 10.15 0.05
N VAL A 48 -19.78 8.86 0.24
CA VAL A 48 -20.17 7.79 -0.67
C VAL A 48 -21.09 6.83 0.09
N ARG A 49 -22.25 6.55 -0.49
CA ARG A 49 -23.23 5.62 0.06
C ARG A 49 -23.75 4.71 -1.03
N ASP A 50 -23.72 3.40 -0.78
CA ASP A 50 -24.38 2.39 -1.60
C ASP A 50 -25.30 1.56 -0.71
N ALA A 51 -26.60 1.80 -0.85
CA ALA A 51 -27.62 1.11 -0.06
C ALA A 51 -27.75 -0.37 -0.44
N THR A 52 -27.32 -0.77 -1.63
CA THR A 52 -27.43 -2.15 -2.14
C THR A 52 -26.52 -3.09 -1.35
N VAL A 53 -25.34 -2.61 -0.98
CA VAL A 53 -24.32 -3.38 -0.25
C VAL A 53 -24.11 -2.87 1.18
N GLY A 54 -24.97 -1.98 1.67
CA GLY A 54 -24.88 -1.41 3.02
C GLY A 54 -23.63 -0.56 3.27
N PHE A 55 -23.00 -0.05 2.22
CA PHE A 55 -21.75 0.70 2.31
C PHE A 55 -22.00 2.18 2.58
N GLU A 56 -21.24 2.75 3.52
CA GLU A 56 -21.23 4.19 3.80
C GLU A 56 -19.82 4.62 4.24
N GLY A 57 -19.23 5.58 3.51
CA GLY A 57 -17.88 6.05 3.74
C GLY A 57 -17.69 7.54 3.46
N LEU A 58 -16.89 8.19 4.28
CA LEU A 58 -16.43 9.56 4.11
C LEU A 58 -14.97 9.54 3.67
N PHE A 59 -14.69 10.13 2.51
CA PHE A 59 -13.36 10.18 1.91
C PHE A 59 -12.88 11.62 1.80
N LYS A 60 -11.62 11.84 2.14
CA LYS A 60 -10.92 13.10 1.90
C LYS A 60 -9.76 12.86 0.95
N GLN A 61 -9.81 13.48 -0.22
CA GLN A 61 -8.66 13.58 -1.11
C GLN A 61 -7.70 14.62 -0.56
N THR A 62 -6.42 14.29 -0.52
CA THR A 62 -5.35 15.16 -0.01
C THR A 62 -4.19 15.21 -1.00
N GLY A 63 -3.27 16.15 -0.80
CA GLY A 63 -1.89 15.91 -1.21
C GLY A 63 -1.20 14.95 -0.24
N ALA A 64 -0.11 14.31 -0.66
CA ALA A 64 0.76 13.55 0.24
C ALA A 64 2.22 13.60 -0.22
N HIS A 65 3.12 13.22 0.67
CA HIS A 65 4.49 12.82 0.34
C HIS A 65 4.75 11.48 1.01
N ILE A 66 5.37 10.54 0.30
CA ILE A 66 5.68 9.22 0.84
C ILE A 66 7.15 8.89 0.63
N ASP A 67 7.84 8.64 1.74
CA ASP A 67 9.16 8.04 1.74
C ASP A 67 9.03 6.60 2.25
N TRP A 68 9.86 5.72 1.70
CA TRP A 68 9.87 4.33 2.14
C TRP A 68 11.26 3.74 2.03
N SER A 69 11.52 2.75 2.88
CA SER A 69 12.78 2.02 2.90
C SER A 69 12.51 0.54 3.08
N MET A 70 13.41 -0.27 2.52
CA MET A 70 13.35 -1.73 2.61
C MET A 70 14.73 -2.28 2.95
N ARG A 71 14.73 -3.34 3.75
CA ARG A 71 15.91 -4.19 3.96
C ARG A 71 15.51 -5.66 3.90
N ASN A 72 16.36 -6.51 3.34
CA ASN A 72 16.17 -7.95 3.34
C ASN A 72 17.27 -8.66 4.16
N ALA A 73 17.01 -9.91 4.55
CA ALA A 73 17.93 -10.73 5.34
C ALA A 73 19.24 -11.09 4.61
N ALA A 74 19.30 -10.88 3.29
CA ALA A 74 20.51 -11.06 2.48
C ALA A 74 21.37 -9.78 2.39
N GLY A 75 20.98 -8.69 3.06
CA GLY A 75 21.75 -7.44 3.14
C GLY A 75 21.42 -6.41 2.07
N PHE A 76 20.49 -6.67 1.15
CA PHE A 76 20.00 -5.66 0.21
C PHE A 76 19.21 -4.57 0.95
N ARG A 77 19.36 -3.34 0.48
CA ARG A 77 18.66 -2.16 1.00
C ARG A 77 18.17 -1.28 -0.13
N PHE A 78 17.01 -0.68 0.08
CA PHE A 78 16.45 0.35 -0.76
C PHE A 78 15.99 1.51 0.10
N GLU A 79 16.20 2.72 -0.40
CA GLU A 79 15.65 3.96 0.16
C GLU A 79 15.05 4.79 -0.97
N THR A 80 13.88 5.36 -0.73
CA THR A 80 13.22 6.26 -1.68
C THR A 80 14.09 7.48 -1.96
N ASN A 81 14.15 7.87 -3.23
CA ASN A 81 14.58 9.21 -3.59
C ASN A 81 13.37 10.16 -3.49
N PRO A 82 13.36 11.12 -2.56
CA PRO A 82 12.20 11.99 -2.34
C PRO A 82 12.01 13.04 -3.45
N SER A 83 13.02 13.27 -4.29
CA SER A 83 12.97 14.34 -5.29
C SER A 83 11.94 14.06 -6.39
N ASN A 84 11.23 15.13 -6.80
CA ASN A 84 10.27 15.12 -7.91
C ASN A 84 9.12 14.10 -7.79
N GLN A 85 8.78 13.68 -6.56
CA GLN A 85 7.61 12.83 -6.35
C GLN A 85 6.32 13.59 -6.68
N THR A 86 5.45 12.96 -7.48
CA THR A 86 4.13 13.49 -7.81
C THR A 86 3.05 12.63 -7.18
N THR A 87 2.14 13.24 -6.42
CA THR A 87 0.96 12.53 -5.91
C THR A 87 -0.03 12.32 -7.05
N VAL A 88 -0.30 11.06 -7.42
CA VAL A 88 -1.40 10.72 -8.34
C VAL A 88 -2.74 10.69 -7.60
N ALA A 89 -2.76 10.07 -6.42
CA ALA A 89 -3.91 10.05 -5.53
C ALA A 89 -3.47 9.82 -4.08
N ALA A 90 -4.11 10.51 -3.13
CA ALA A 90 -3.97 10.25 -1.70
C ALA A 90 -5.34 10.45 -1.04
N LEU A 91 -5.80 9.43 -0.31
CA LEU A 91 -7.14 9.38 0.26
C LEU A 91 -7.06 9.03 1.74
N LEU A 92 -7.72 9.82 2.57
CA LEU A 92 -8.04 9.48 3.95
C LEU A 92 -9.51 9.05 3.99
N GLY A 93 -9.74 7.76 4.19
CA GLY A 93 -11.07 7.17 4.29
C GLY A 93 -11.48 6.94 5.74
N ARG A 94 -12.74 7.25 6.06
CA ARG A 94 -13.43 6.78 7.24
C ARG A 94 -14.69 6.07 6.79
N GLU A 95 -14.71 4.76 6.94
CA GLU A 95 -15.89 3.94 6.68
C GLU A 95 -16.62 3.71 8.00
N ARG A 96 -17.96 3.65 7.97
CA ARG A 96 -18.67 3.04 9.11
C ARG A 96 -18.40 1.55 9.04
N ASN A 97 -17.96 0.96 10.15
CA ASN A 97 -17.97 -0.49 10.29
C ASN A 97 -19.42 -0.97 10.15
N GLY A 98 -19.80 -1.43 8.96
CA GLY A 98 -21.03 -2.16 8.73
C GLY A 98 -20.84 -3.58 9.22
N VAL A 99 -21.86 -4.15 9.85
CA VAL A 99 -22.00 -5.59 9.97
C VAL A 99 -21.99 -6.11 8.52
N PHE A 100 -20.89 -6.74 8.11
CA PHE A 100 -20.84 -7.42 6.83
C PHE A 100 -21.68 -8.68 7.00
N PHE A 101 -22.86 -8.69 6.37
CA PHE A 101 -23.80 -9.82 6.28
C PHE A 101 -24.70 -10.04 7.53
N ASP A 102 -26.02 -10.04 7.28
CA ASP A 102 -27.01 -10.85 8.02
C ASP A 102 -27.25 -12.14 7.21
#